data_AF-A0A0M1NZ96-F1
#
_entry.id   AF-A0A0M1NZ96-F1
#
_cell.length_a   1.000
_cell.length_b   1.000
_cell.length_c   1.000
_cell.angle_alpha   90.00
_cell.angle_beta   90.00
_cell.angle_gamma   90.00
#
_symmetry.space_group_name_H-M   'P 1'
#
loop_
_entity.id
_entity.type
_entity.pdbx_description
1 polymer ?
#
loop_
_entity_poly.entity_id
_entity_poly.type
_entity_poly.pdbx_seq_one_letter_code
_entity_poly.pdbx_strand_id
1 'polypeptide(L)'
;MTLLIGALFLYPCFENSKIAVIGENSYEWIVSYFATVIGSNVVVPIDKDMPIQEIYSITENSGVEALVYSNDYCDMAEELQTLNTKIRCYFNMKDTMRFILTSYVQ
;
A
#
# COMPACT_ATOMS: atom_id res chain seq x y z
N MET A 1 10.84 -15.75 8.94
CA MET A 1 9.37 -15.81 9.12
C MET A 1 8.71 -14.47 8.78
N THR A 2 9.15 -13.32 9.31
CA THR A 2 8.66 -11.99 8.89
C THR A 2 9.00 -11.60 7.44
N LEU A 3 10.09 -12.14 6.88
CA LEU A 3 10.49 -11.96 5.48
C LEU A 3 9.53 -12.62 4.46
N LEU A 4 8.75 -13.63 4.87
CA LEU A 4 7.83 -14.31 3.96
C LEU A 4 6.56 -13.46 3.70
N ILE A 5 6.25 -12.51 4.58
CA ILE A 5 5.07 -11.64 4.52
C ILE A 5 5.16 -10.68 3.32
N GLY A 6 6.37 -10.17 3.00
CA GLY A 6 6.56 -9.25 1.89
C GLY A 6 6.41 -9.90 0.51
N ALA A 7 6.72 -11.19 0.39
CA ALA A 7 6.65 -11.91 -0.88
C ALA A 7 5.22 -12.34 -1.24
N LEU A 8 4.37 -12.67 -0.26
CA LEU A 8 3.01 -13.16 -0.51
C LEU A 8 2.07 -12.04 -1.00
N PHE A 9 2.28 -10.79 -0.54
CA PHE A 9 1.38 -9.67 -0.83
C PHE A 9 1.54 -9.07 -2.24
N LEU A 10 2.71 -9.24 -2.87
CA LEU A 10 3.04 -8.46 -4.08
C LEU A 10 3.13 -9.26 -5.37
N TYR A 11 3.23 -10.58 -5.28
CA TYR A 11 3.63 -11.43 -6.40
C TYR A 11 2.67 -11.44 -7.62
N PRO A 12 1.33 -11.34 -7.49
CA PRO A 12 0.47 -11.37 -8.67
C PRO A 12 0.20 -9.99 -9.29
N CYS A 13 0.51 -8.88 -8.62
CA CYS A 13 0.10 -7.54 -9.07
C CYS A 13 1.25 -6.54 -9.29
N PHE A 14 2.45 -6.79 -8.76
CA PHE A 14 3.51 -5.77 -8.66
C PHE A 14 4.91 -6.36 -8.89
N GLU A 15 5.26 -6.64 -10.15
CA GLU A 15 6.66 -6.71 -10.53
C GLU A 15 7.07 -5.38 -11.15
N ASN A 16 8.10 -4.73 -10.60
CA ASN A 16 8.63 -3.45 -11.05
C ASN A 16 7.62 -2.29 -11.01
N SER A 17 6.69 -2.33 -10.04
CA SER A 17 5.68 -1.28 -9.87
C SER A 17 6.05 -0.27 -8.78
N LYS A 18 5.45 0.92 -8.88
CA LYS A 18 5.53 1.95 -7.84
C LYS A 18 4.32 1.85 -6.92
N ILE A 19 4.57 1.72 -5.63
CA ILE A 19 3.54 1.46 -4.61
C ILE A 19 3.55 2.59 -3.61
N ALA A 20 2.42 3.29 -3.49
CA ALA A 20 2.22 4.29 -2.46
C ALA A 20 1.91 3.63 -1.12
N VAL A 21 2.51 4.13 -0.04
CA VAL A 21 2.24 3.65 1.32
C VAL A 21 1.85 4.84 2.20
N ILE A 22 0.62 4.80 2.74
CA ILE A 22 0.04 5.84 3.61
C ILE A 22 -0.43 5.21 4.91
N GLY A 23 -0.18 5.87 6.04
CA GLY A 23 -0.70 5.42 7.32
C GLY A 23 -0.01 6.09 8.48
N GLU A 24 -0.55 5.89 9.67
CA GLU A 24 0.08 6.24 10.93
C GLU A 24 1.37 5.45 11.18
N ASN A 25 2.18 5.94 12.11
CA ASN A 25 3.39 5.26 12.55
C ASN A 25 3.02 3.96 13.29
N SER A 26 2.91 2.88 12.54
CA SER A 26 2.50 1.55 13.01
C SER A 26 3.47 0.47 12.54
N TYR A 27 3.34 -0.71 13.14
CA TYR A 27 4.12 -1.87 12.74
C TYR A 27 3.77 -2.32 11.31
N GLU A 28 2.50 -2.21 10.95
CA GLU A 28 1.97 -2.52 9.63
C GLU A 28 2.60 -1.62 8.57
N TRP A 29 2.70 -0.31 8.83
CA TRP A 29 3.31 0.63 7.90
C TRP A 29 4.77 0.28 7.60
N ILE A 30 5.58 -0.01 8.63
CA ILE A 30 7.00 -0.35 8.44
C ILE A 30 7.16 -1.70 7.72
N VAL A 31 6.28 -2.66 7.98
CA VAL A 31 6.26 -3.94 7.25
C VAL A 31 5.89 -3.73 5.79
N SER A 32 4.86 -2.94 5.48
CA SER A 32 4.45 -2.62 4.11
C SER A 32 5.57 -1.90 3.33
N TYR A 33 6.28 -0.99 3.99
CA TYR A 33 7.43 -0.30 3.41
C TYR A 33 8.53 -1.29 3.00
N PHE A 34 9.00 -2.12 3.95
CA PHE A 34 10.07 -3.08 3.65
C PHE A 34 9.62 -4.20 2.70
N ALA A 35 8.37 -4.65 2.79
CA ALA A 35 7.79 -5.61 1.85
C ALA A 35 7.90 -5.12 0.41
N THR A 36 7.55 -3.84 0.19
CA THR A 36 7.66 -3.19 -1.12
C THR A 36 9.10 -3.17 -1.62
N VAL A 37 10.03 -2.70 -0.77
CA VAL A 37 11.45 -2.58 -1.13
C VAL A 37 12.09 -3.94 -1.42
N ILE A 38 11.77 -4.96 -0.65
CA ILE A 38 12.32 -6.32 -0.82
C ILE A 38 11.70 -7.03 -2.03
N GLY A 39 10.46 -6.70 -2.39
CA GLY A 39 9.71 -7.31 -3.50
C GLY A 39 10.04 -6.78 -4.90
N SER A 40 11.21 -6.20 -5.13
CA SER A 40 11.60 -5.59 -6.42
C SER A 40 10.66 -4.46 -6.90
N ASN A 41 10.02 -3.75 -5.97
CA ASN A 41 9.15 -2.61 -6.25
C ASN A 41 9.77 -1.31 -5.73
N VAL A 42 9.21 -0.18 -6.15
CA VAL A 42 9.59 1.14 -5.66
C VAL A 42 8.54 1.65 -4.69
N VAL A 43 8.94 1.93 -3.46
CA VAL A 43 8.04 2.53 -2.45
C VAL A 43 7.95 4.04 -2.63
N VAL A 44 6.72 4.57 -2.58
CA VAL A 44 6.39 5.99 -2.57
C VAL A 44 5.73 6.29 -1.21
N PRO A 45 6.50 6.63 -0.16
CA PRO A 45 5.92 7.00 1.11
C PRO A 45 5.23 8.36 0.98
N ILE A 46 3.96 8.43 1.39
CA ILE A 46 3.18 9.67 1.34
C ILE A 46 2.82 10.06 2.77
N ASP A 47 2.99 11.34 3.09
CA ASP A 47 2.63 11.87 4.39
C ASP A 47 1.12 11.82 4.59
N LYS A 48 0.70 11.34 5.76
CA LYS A 48 -0.69 11.04 6.08
C LYS A 48 -1.53 12.29 6.34
N ASP A 49 -0.89 13.42 6.62
CA ASP A 49 -1.53 14.70 6.95
C ASP A 49 -1.65 15.61 5.71
N MET A 50 -1.25 15.12 4.53
CA MET A 50 -1.38 15.83 3.26
C MET A 50 -2.84 15.92 2.79
N PRO A 51 -3.24 17.05 2.18
CA PRO A 51 -4.50 17.16 1.48
C PRO A 51 -4.62 16.15 0.33
N ILE A 52 -5.83 15.63 0.09
CA ILE A 52 -6.12 14.65 -0.98
C ILE A 52 -5.60 15.08 -2.36
N GLN A 53 -5.69 16.38 -2.69
CA GLN A 53 -5.24 16.92 -3.98
C GLN A 53 -3.72 16.80 -4.18
N GLU A 54 -2.95 16.92 -3.09
CA GLU A 54 -1.51 16.70 -3.12
C GLU A 54 -1.18 15.21 -3.25
N ILE A 55 -1.89 14.36 -2.50
CA ILE A 55 -1.76 12.89 -2.60
C ILE A 55 -2.05 12.41 -4.02
N TYR A 56 -3.13 12.90 -4.63
CA TYR A 56 -3.48 12.62 -6.03
C TYR A 56 -2.36 13.05 -6.98
N SER A 57 -1.87 14.28 -6.83
CA SER A 57 -0.79 14.81 -7.67
C SER A 57 0.49 13.99 -7.55
N ILE A 58 0.88 13.58 -6.34
CA ILE A 58 2.05 12.73 -6.09
C ILE A 58 1.85 11.37 -6.76
N THR A 59 0.69 10.75 -6.53
CA THR A 59 0.34 9.43 -7.07
C THR A 59 0.40 9.42 -8.60
N GLU A 60 -0.19 10.42 -9.24
CA GLU A 60 -0.28 10.50 -10.70
C GLU A 60 1.07 10.83 -11.35
N ASN A 61 1.79 11.81 -10.80
CA ASN A 61 3.12 12.20 -11.31
C ASN A 61 4.17 11.12 -11.08
N SER A 62 4.05 10.39 -9.98
CA SER A 62 4.96 9.29 -9.69
C SER A 62 4.62 8.05 -10.51
N GLY A 63 3.42 7.94 -11.07
CA GLY A 63 2.97 6.74 -11.79
C GLY A 63 2.78 5.56 -10.83
N VAL A 64 2.16 5.82 -9.69
CA VAL A 64 1.82 4.77 -8.71
C VAL A 64 0.76 3.85 -9.30
N GLU A 65 0.97 2.55 -9.12
CA GLU A 65 0.11 1.48 -9.64
C GLU A 65 -0.65 0.73 -8.53
N ALA A 66 -0.24 0.94 -7.27
CA ALA A 66 -0.87 0.34 -6.09
C ALA A 66 -0.84 1.30 -4.91
N LEU A 67 -1.88 1.25 -4.08
CA LEU A 67 -1.94 1.97 -2.81
C LEU A 67 -2.08 1.00 -1.65
N VAL A 68 -1.17 1.07 -0.70
CA VAL A 68 -1.28 0.43 0.61
C VAL A 68 -1.59 1.51 1.63
N TYR A 69 -2.65 1.34 2.39
CA TYR A 69 -3.13 2.36 3.33
C TYR A 69 -3.58 1.76 4.67
N SER A 70 -3.39 2.49 5.76
CA SER A 70 -3.98 2.11 7.04
C SER A 70 -5.50 2.30 7.04
N ASN A 71 -6.18 1.56 7.91
CA ASN A 71 -7.64 1.57 8.01
C ASN A 71 -8.23 2.94 8.32
N ASP A 72 -7.47 3.81 8.98
CA ASP A 72 -7.89 5.19 9.29
C ASP A 72 -7.99 6.06 8.02
N TYR A 73 -7.47 5.57 6.89
CA TYR A 73 -7.42 6.27 5.60
C TYR A 73 -8.30 5.62 4.52
N CYS A 74 -9.32 4.84 4.91
CA CYS A 74 -10.29 4.27 3.96
C CYS A 74 -10.98 5.34 3.11
N ASP A 75 -11.48 6.40 3.74
CA ASP A 75 -12.21 7.47 3.03
C ASP A 75 -11.33 8.12 1.93
N MET A 76 -10.05 8.34 2.25
CA MET A 76 -9.05 8.86 1.30
C MET A 76 -8.80 7.88 0.15
N ALA A 77 -8.69 6.59 0.44
CA ALA A 77 -8.50 5.56 -0.58
C ALA A 77 -9.73 5.41 -1.49
N GLU A 78 -10.95 5.55 -0.95
CA GLU A 78 -12.18 5.59 -1.73
C GLU A 78 -12.24 6.84 -2.61
N GLU A 79 -11.86 8.01 -2.09
CA GLU A 79 -11.79 9.24 -2.89
C GLU A 79 -10.79 9.10 -4.05
N LEU A 80 -9.60 8.54 -3.81
CA LEU A 80 -8.62 8.25 -4.86
C LEU A 80 -9.09 7.23 -5.91
N GLN A 81 -10.02 6.33 -5.56
CA GLN A 81 -10.64 5.43 -6.53
C GLN A 81 -11.61 6.15 -7.46
N THR A 82 -12.30 7.18 -6.95
CA THR A 82 -13.20 8.00 -7.77
C THR A 82 -12.45 8.95 -8.70
N LEU A 83 -11.26 9.35 -8.29
CA LEU A 83 -10.32 10.10 -9.12
C LEU A 83 -9.68 9.10 -10.08
N ASN A 84 -9.76 9.34 -11.40
CA ASN A 84 -9.29 8.44 -12.45
C ASN A 84 -7.75 8.29 -12.47
N THR A 85 -7.20 7.70 -11.42
CA THR A 85 -5.77 7.46 -11.17
C THR A 85 -5.29 6.21 -11.90
N LYS A 86 -3.98 6.07 -12.04
CA LYS A 86 -3.33 4.85 -12.57
C LYS A 86 -3.28 3.69 -11.57
N ILE A 87 -3.79 3.87 -10.36
CA ILE A 87 -3.79 2.84 -9.31
C ILE A 87 -4.73 1.70 -9.72
N ARG A 88 -4.21 0.48 -9.81
CA ARG A 88 -4.98 -0.73 -10.12
C ARG A 88 -5.46 -1.49 -8.88
N CYS A 89 -4.77 -1.30 -7.76
CA CYS A 89 -4.98 -2.11 -6.56
C CYS A 89 -4.89 -1.28 -5.29
N TYR A 90 -5.75 -1.59 -4.33
CA TYR A 90 -5.88 -0.92 -3.05
C TYR A 90 -5.82 -1.96 -1.94
N PHE A 91 -4.93 -1.76 -0.96
CA PHE A 91 -4.73 -2.69 0.16
C PHE A 91 -4.85 -1.96 1.48
N ASN A 92 -5.88 -2.32 2.24
CA ASN A 92 -5.98 -1.95 3.64
C ASN A 92 -5.03 -2.82 4.47
N MET A 93 -4.15 -2.20 5.27
CA MET A 93 -3.16 -2.88 6.10
C MET A 93 -3.80 -3.85 7.12
N LYS A 94 -4.96 -3.51 7.69
CA LYS A 94 -5.64 -4.31 8.71
C LYS A 94 -6.22 -5.60 8.13
N ASP A 95 -6.89 -5.49 6.99
CA ASP A 95 -7.49 -6.65 6.30
C ASP A 95 -6.40 -7.58 5.77
N THR A 96 -5.32 -6.98 5.30
CA THR A 96 -4.10 -7.63 4.84
C THR A 96 -3.49 -8.53 5.92
N MET A 97 -3.31 -7.99 7.13
CA MET A 97 -2.75 -8.75 8.25
C MET A 97 -3.68 -9.87 8.72
N ARG A 98 -5.01 -9.64 8.67
CA ARG A 98 -5.99 -10.66 9.04
C ARG A 98 -5.88 -11.88 8.12
N PHE A 99 -5.76 -11.68 6.81
CA PHE A 99 -5.63 -12.76 5.83
C PHE A 99 -4.43 -13.67 6.13
N ILE A 100 -3.27 -13.07 6.45
CA ILE A 100 -2.03 -13.78 6.80
C ILE A 100 -2.21 -14.65 8.05
N LEU A 101 -2.84 -14.09 9.09
CA LEU A 101 -3.06 -14.83 10.34
C LEU A 101 -3.98 -16.03 10.13
N THR A 102 -5.02 -15.91 9.29
CA THR A 102 -5.92 -17.03 8.97
C THR A 102 -5.28 -18.10 8.08
N SER A 103 -4.36 -17.74 7.19
CA SER A 103 -3.70 -18.69 6.27
C SER A 103 -2.52 -19.43 6.90
N TYR A 104 -2.06 -19.01 8.09
CA TYR A 104 -1.00 -19.68 8.86
C TYR A 104 -1.54 -20.65 9.95
N VAL A 105 -2.86 -20.67 10.19
CA VAL A 105 -3.51 -21.55 11.19
C VAL A 105 -4.17 -22.78 10.53
N GLN A 106 -3.71 -23.16 9.34
CA GLN A 106 -4.05 -24.45 8.70
C GLN A 106 -2.83 -25.37 8.64
#